data_AF-A0A6J7QIL5-F1
#
_entry.id   AF-A0A6J7QIL5-F1
#
_cell.length_a   1.000
_cell.length_b   1.000
_cell.length_c   1.000
_cell.angle_alpha   90.00
_cell.angle_beta   90.00
_cell.angle_gamma   90.00
#
_symmetry.space_group_name_H-M   'P 1'
#
loop_
_entity.id
_entity.type
_entity.pdbx_description
1 polymer ?
#
loop_
_entity_poly.entity_id
_entity_poly.type
_entity_poly.pdbx_seq_one_letter_code
_entity_poly.pdbx_strand_id
1 'polypeptide(L)' 'MLPGGIGTLEEFFEIWVGRYLGFHEKPIAVIDPFGSYGSLQVALNDLTQNHFMKPGQHDKVLWSKSIDDALLYITK' A
#
# COMPACT_ATOMS: atom_id res chain seq x y z
N MET A 1 -0.81 -2.90 7.37
CA MET A 1 -1.30 -4.19 6.84
C MET A 1 -0.16 -5.21 6.90
N LEU A 2 -0.45 -6.43 7.34
CA LEU A 2 0.45 -7.60 7.25
C LEU A 2 0.03 -8.49 6.07
N PRO A 3 0.88 -9.41 5.58
CA PRO A 3 0.50 -10.31 4.50
C PRO A 3 -0.67 -11.18 4.92
N GLY A 4 -1.68 -11.23 4.07
CA GLY A 4 -2.94 -11.92 4.27
C GLY A 4 -3.60 -12.28 2.94
N GLY A 5 -4.73 -12.98 3.03
CA GLY A 5 -5.50 -13.45 1.88
C GLY A 5 -6.33 -12.37 1.20
N ILE A 6 -7.32 -12.80 0.41
CA ILE A 6 -8.12 -11.90 -0.43
C ILE A 6 -8.91 -10.86 0.37
N GLY A 7 -9.43 -11.19 1.55
CA GLY A 7 -10.12 -10.22 2.42
C GLY A 7 -9.19 -9.10 2.87
N THR A 8 -7.95 -9.44 3.26
CA THR A 8 -6.95 -8.45 3.65
C THR A 8 -6.57 -7.52 2.50
N LEU A 9 -6.49 -8.05 1.26
CA LEU A 9 -6.21 -7.25 0.07
C LEU A 9 -7.39 -6.33 -0.28
N GLU A 10 -8.62 -6.82 -0.14
CA GLU A 10 -9.83 -6.04 -0.37
C GLU A 10 -9.91 -4.84 0.58
N GLU A 11 -9.77 -5.07 1.88
CA GLU A 11 -9.72 -4.02 2.91
C GLU A 11 -8.59 -3.00 2.63
N PHE A 12 -7.43 -3.49 2.20
CA PHE A 12 -6.30 -2.63 1.86
C PHE A 12 -6.58 -1.71 0.67
N PHE A 13 -7.17 -2.23 -0.40
CA PHE A 13 -7.54 -1.43 -1.54
C PHE A 13 -8.64 -0.43 -1.19
N GLU A 14 -9.62 -0.80 -0.36
CA GLU A 14 -10.66 0.11 0.11
C GLU A 14 -10.06 1.32 0.85
N ILE A 15 -9.18 1.07 1.82
CA ILE A 15 -8.51 2.14 2.58
C ILE A 15 -7.58 2.97 1.69
N TRP A 16 -6.87 2.36 0.74
CA TRP A 16 -6.01 3.11 -0.18
C TRP A 16 -6.82 4.01 -1.12
N VAL A 17 -7.92 3.52 -1.67
CA VAL A 17 -8.85 4.33 -2.48
C VAL A 17 -9.41 5.48 -1.65
N GLY A 18 -9.85 5.22 -0.41
CA GLY A 18 -10.32 6.25 0.51
C GLY A 18 -9.28 7.35 0.78
N ARG A 19 -8.00 6.97 0.99
CA ARG A 19 -6.90 7.93 1.15
C ARG A 19 -6.68 8.78 -0.08
N TYR A 20 -6.72 8.17 -1.26
CA TYR A 20 -6.51 8.86 -2.53
C TYR A 20 -7.67 9.81 -2.88
N LEU A 21 -8.90 9.44 -2.56
CA LEU A 21 -10.10 10.29 -2.72
C LEU A 21 -10.21 11.39 -1.66
N GLY A 22 -9.33 11.38 -0.64
CA GLY A 22 -9.33 12.38 0.42
C GLY A 22 -10.37 12.15 1.52
N PHE A 23 -10.94 10.95 1.63
CA PHE A 23 -11.88 10.61 2.71
C PHE A 23 -11.20 10.50 4.07
N HIS A 24 -9.89 10.28 4.08
CA HIS A 24 -9.06 10.38 5.28
C HIS A 24 -7.63 10.73 4.90
N GLU A 25 -6.83 11.08 5.92
CA GLU A 25 -5.41 11.40 5.73
C GLU A 25 -4.43 10.44 6.38
N LYS A 26 -4.94 9.43 7.09
CA LYS A 26 -4.14 8.45 7.82
C LYS A 26 -3.08 7.79 6.90
N PRO A 27 -1.82 7.66 7.36
CA PRO A 27 -0.77 6.98 6.62
C PRO A 27 -1.08 5.48 6.48
N ILE A 28 -0.70 4.90 5.34
CA ILE A 28 -0.89 3.47 5.05
C ILE A 28 0.48 2.81 4.93
N ALA A 29 0.73 1.78 5.73
CA ALA A 29 1.96 0.99 5.68
C ALA A 29 1.65 -0.50 5.51
N VAL A 30 2.38 -1.15 4.61
CA VAL A 30 2.42 -2.60 4.40
C VAL A 30 3.74 -3.11 4.96
N ILE A 31 3.68 -4.12 5.82
CA ILE A 31 4.86 -4.76 6.40
C ILE A 31 4.95 -6.17 5.81
N ASP A 32 5.85 -6.38 4.87
CA ASP A 32 6.03 -7.64 4.13
C ASP A 32 7.50 -8.11 4.19
N PRO A 33 7.97 -8.65 5.32
CA PRO A 33 9.37 -9.02 5.52
C PRO A 33 9.83 -10.13 4.57
N PHE A 34 8.92 -10.99 4.11
CA PHE A 34 9.22 -12.16 3.28
C PHE A 34 9.00 -11.91 1.78
N GLY A 35 8.52 -10.73 1.39
CA GLY A 35 8.25 -10.41 -0.02
C GLY A 35 7.03 -11.15 -0.60
N SER A 36 6.08 -11.54 0.25
CA SER A 36 4.83 -12.20 -0.14
C SER A 36 4.02 -11.42 -1.18
N TYR A 37 4.14 -10.09 -1.19
CA TYR A 37 3.46 -9.19 -2.13
C TYR A 37 4.34 -8.69 -3.27
N GLY A 38 5.46 -9.37 -3.56
CA GLY A 38 6.32 -9.01 -4.69
C GLY A 38 5.58 -8.98 -6.03
N SER A 39 4.77 -9.99 -6.32
CA SER A 39 3.96 -10.05 -7.56
C SER A 39 2.89 -8.95 -7.61
N LEU A 40 2.30 -8.62 -6.47
CA LEU A 40 1.34 -7.52 -6.36
C LEU A 40 2.01 -6.18 -6.68
N GLN A 41 3.21 -5.91 -6.16
CA GLN A 41 3.95 -4.69 -6.48
C GLN A 41 4.27 -4.58 -7.98
N VAL A 42 4.62 -5.71 -8.62
CA VAL A 42 4.80 -5.75 -10.08
C VAL A 42 3.51 -5.41 -10.82
N ALA A 43 2.37 -5.98 -10.42
CA ALA A 43 1.08 -5.69 -11.02
C ALA A 43 0.66 -4.21 -10.84
N LEU A 44 0.88 -3.63 -9.66
CA LEU A 44 0.57 -2.22 -9.40
C LEU A 44 1.46 -1.28 -10.24
N ASN A 45 2.73 -1.65 -10.43
CA ASN A 45 3.61 -0.91 -11.34
C ASN A 45 3.11 -0.99 -12.79
N ASP A 46 2.70 -2.17 -13.26
CA ASP A 46 2.11 -2.33 -14.60
C ASP A 46 0.86 -1.46 -14.80
N LEU A 47 -0.06 -1.44 -13.83
CA LEU A 47 -1.22 -0.55 -13.86
C LEU A 47 -0.84 0.94 -13.94
N THR A 48 0.30 1.31 -13.37
CA THR A 48 0.82 2.69 -13.42
C THR A 48 1.38 3.02 -14.80
N GLN A 49 2.15 2.10 -15.38
CA GLN A 49 2.68 2.26 -16.75
C GLN A 49 1.55 2.34 -17.78
N ASN A 50 0.46 1.60 -17.56
CA ASN A 50 -0.74 1.64 -18.40
C ASN A 50 -1.71 2.79 -18.04
N HIS A 51 -1.30 3.75 -17.19
CA HIS A 51 -2.09 4.93 -16.81
C HIS A 51 -3.43 4.65 -16.10
N PHE A 52 -3.62 3.45 -15.54
CA PHE A 52 -4.75 3.14 -14.67
C PHE A 52 -4.57 3.70 -13.25
N MET A 53 -3.31 3.91 -12.82
CA MET A 53 -2.98 4.59 -11.58
C MET A 53 -2.39 5.98 -11.86
N LYS A 54 -2.91 7.01 -11.20
CA LYS A 54 -2.39 8.38 -11.36
C LYS A 54 -1.04 8.54 -10.65
N PRO A 55 -0.15 9.42 -11.16
CA PRO A 55 1.07 9.80 -10.44
C PRO A 55 0.77 10.17 -8.99
N GLY A 56 1.59 9.68 -8.06
CA GLY A 56 1.44 9.94 -6.63
C GLY A 56 0.48 9.03 -5.86
N GLN A 57 -0.22 8.10 -6.52
CA GLN A 57 -1.00 7.08 -5.80
C GLN A 57 -0.10 6.11 -5.02
N HIS A 58 1.02 5.68 -5.61
CA HIS A 58 2.03 4.84 -4.95
C HIS A 58 2.61 5.47 -3.70
N ASP A 59 2.84 6.78 -3.73
CA ASP A 59 3.45 7.52 -2.62
C ASP A 59 2.56 7.56 -1.37
N LYS A 60 1.29 7.13 -1.47
CA LYS A 60 0.37 7.04 -0.32
C LYS A 60 0.56 5.78 0.51
N VAL A 61 1.28 4.78 0.00
CA VAL A 61 1.52 3.50 0.68
C VAL A 61 3.01 3.28 0.87
N LEU A 62 3.42 3.14 2.14
CA LEU A 62 4.75 2.65 2.46
C LEU A 62 4.78 1.13 2.34
N TRP A 63 5.69 0.60 1.54
CA TRP A 63 6.04 -0.82 1.53
C TRP A 63 7.32 -1.01 2.35
N SER A 64 7.22 -1.74 3.45
CA SER A 64 8.32 -1.95 4.39
C SER A 64 8.53 -3.44 4.67
N LYS A 65 9.78 -3.80 4.98
CA LYS A 65 10.13 -5.12 5.53
C LYS A 65 10.29 -5.10 7.06
N SER A 66 10.23 -3.92 7.68
CA SER A 66 10.49 -3.71 9.10
C SER A 66 9.29 -3.09 9.80
N ILE A 67 9.01 -3.58 11.01
CA ILE A 67 8.02 -2.99 11.91
C ILE A 67 8.47 -1.58 12.32
N ASP A 68 9.75 -1.39 12.63
CA ASP A 68 10.28 -0.10 13.08
C ASP A 68 10.12 0.99 12.02
N ASP A 69 10.41 0.67 10.75
CA ASP A 69 10.24 1.61 9.63
C ASP A 69 8.76 1.99 9.43
N ALA A 70 7.87 1.01 9.60
CA ALA A 70 6.43 1.24 9.48
C ALA A 70 5.91 2.09 10.65
N LEU A 71 6.36 1.84 11.88
CA LEU A 71 6.02 2.64 13.05
C LEU A 71 6.51 4.08 12.88
N LEU A 72 7.76 4.26 12.48
CA LEU A 72 8.34 5.58 12.23
C LEU A 72 7.57 6.37 11.16
N TYR A 73 7.02 5.70 10.16
CA TYR A 73 6.21 6.33 9.12
C TYR A 73 4.83 6.75 9.61
N ILE A 74 4.15 5.90 10.38
CA ILE A 74 2.76 6.17 10.79
C ILE A 74 2.63 7.13 11.97
N THR A 75 3.71 7.34 12.74
CA THR A 75 3.72 8.27 13.89
C THR A 75 4.23 9.67 13.55
N LYS A 76 4.55 9.94 12.28
CA LYS A 76 4.80 11.29 11.78
C LYS A 76 3.48 12.02 11.55
#